data_AF-A0A9D4J5S7-F1
#
_entry.id   AF-A0A9D4J5S7-F1
#
_cell.length_a   1.000
_cell.length_b   1.000
_cell.length_c   1.000
_cell.angle_alpha   90.00
_cell.angle_beta   90.00
_cell.angle_gamma   90.00
#
_symmetry.space_group_name_H-M   'P 1'
#
loop_
_entity.id
_entity.type
_entity.pdbx_description
1 polymer ?
#
loop_
_entity_poly.entity_id
_entity_poly.type
_entity_poly.pdbx_seq_one_letter_code
_entity_poly.pdbx_strand_id
1 'polypeptide(L)' 'MNNVTFRADGSVFLMLGGQSAANPVWLVTGAWYEYAREHGAFMVLLEHRFFEESTPTE' A
#
# COMPACT_ATOMS: atom_id res chain seq x y z
N MET A 1 2.57 14.72 3.54
CA MET A 1 1.70 13.82 4.33
C MET A 1 0.51 13.44 3.46
N ASN A 2 0.09 12.17 3.52
CA ASN A 2 -0.95 11.62 2.67
C ASN A 2 -2.32 12.01 3.25
N ASN A 3 -3.10 12.83 2.52
CA ASN A 3 -4.36 13.40 3.02
C ASN A 3 -5.58 12.53 2.63
N VAL A 4 -5.45 11.21 2.70
CA VAL A 4 -6.54 10.29 2.38
C VAL A 4 -7.32 9.99 3.65
N THR A 5 -8.62 10.28 3.63
CA THR A 5 -9.54 9.93 4.73
C THR A 5 -10.12 8.54 4.45
N PHE A 6 -9.83 7.59 5.33
CA PHE A 6 -10.36 6.23 5.25
C PHE A 6 -11.62 6.07 6.09
N ARG A 7 -12.56 5.25 5.62
CA ARG A 7 -13.79 4.94 6.36
C ARG A 7 -13.62 3.62 7.11
N ALA A 8 -14.14 3.53 8.33
CA ALA A 8 -14.05 2.31 9.14
C ALA A 8 -14.76 1.10 8.49
N ASP A 9 -15.77 1.36 7.67
CA ASP A 9 -16.52 0.39 6.86
C ASP A 9 -16.04 0.33 5.39
N GLY A 10 -14.95 1.03 5.07
CA GLY A 10 -14.38 1.08 3.72
C GLY A 10 -13.67 -0.22 3.33
N SER A 11 -13.52 -0.44 2.03
CA SER A 11 -12.76 -1.58 1.49
C SER A 11 -11.26 -1.44 1.80
N VAL A 12 -10.53 -2.54 1.71
CA VAL A 12 -9.07 -2.55 1.84
C VAL A 12 -8.44 -2.80 0.49
N PHE A 13 -7.54 -1.91 0.07
CA PHE A 13 -6.72 -2.07 -1.13
C PHE A 13 -5.34 -2.55 -0.71
N LEU A 14 -4.98 -3.76 -1.16
CA LEU A 14 -3.71 -4.40 -0.84
C LEU A 14 -2.78 -4.36 -2.07
N MET A 15 -1.63 -3.70 -1.92
CA MET A 15 -0.54 -3.77 -2.89
C MET A 15 0.50 -4.78 -2.44
N LEU A 16 0.77 -5.75 -3.31
CA LEU A 16 1.83 -6.72 -3.14
C LEU A 16 3.12 -6.15 -3.73
N GLY A 17 4.16 -6.06 -2.91
CA GLY A 17 5.49 -5.66 -3.34
C GLY A 17 6.03 -6.57 -4.45
N GLY A 18 6.82 -5.97 -5.34
CA GLY A 18 7.40 -6.66 -6.49
C GLY A 18 8.73 -7.33 -6.17
N GLN A 19 9.67 -7.24 -7.12
CA GLN A 19 11.02 -7.80 -7.03
C GLN A 19 12.03 -6.82 -6.40
N SER A 20 11.55 -5.89 -5.57
CA SER A 20 12.38 -4.89 -4.91
C SER A 20 11.76 -4.47 -3.58
N ALA A 21 12.54 -3.72 -2.81
CA ALA A 21 12.08 -2.96 -1.66
C ALA A 21 10.73 -2.28 -1.88
N ALA A 22 9.88 -2.29 -0.87
CA ALA A 22 8.61 -1.60 -0.91
C ALA A 22 8.83 -0.08 -0.94
N ASN A 23 8.33 0.58 -1.98
CA ASN A 23 8.43 2.04 -2.07
C ASN A 23 7.09 2.71 -1.72
N PRO A 24 7.04 3.56 -0.67
CA PRO A 24 5.81 4.28 -0.30
C PRO A 24 5.22 5.15 -1.41
N VAL A 25 6.01 5.54 -2.42
CA VAL A 25 5.51 6.27 -3.59
C VAL A 25 4.40 5.51 -4.30
N TRP A 26 4.43 4.18 -4.27
CA TRP A 26 3.43 3.37 -4.94
C TRP A 26 2.03 3.64 -4.39
N LEU A 27 1.90 3.87 -3.07
CA LEU A 27 0.64 4.21 -2.38
C LEU A 27 0.00 5.53 -2.82
N VAL A 28 0.73 6.40 -3.51
CA VAL A 28 0.27 7.75 -3.87
C VAL A 28 0.30 8.04 -5.37
N THR A 29 0.52 7.00 -6.19
CA THR A 29 0.63 7.14 -7.65
C THR A 29 -0.34 6.24 -8.39
N GLY A 30 -0.83 6.69 -9.54
CA GLY A 30 -1.67 5.89 -10.43
C GLY A 30 -3.14 5.84 -10.02
N ALA A 31 -3.96 5.16 -10.82
CA ALA A 31 -5.42 5.17 -10.71
C ALA A 31 -5.95 4.62 -9.37
N TRP A 32 -5.24 3.66 -8.77
CA TRP A 32 -5.69 3.05 -7.52
C TRP A 32 -5.72 4.02 -6.33
N TYR A 33 -4.86 5.03 -6.30
CA TYR A 33 -4.88 6.08 -5.28
C TYR A 33 -6.16 6.92 -5.38
N GLU A 34 -6.56 7.28 -6.60
CA GLU A 34 -7.81 8.02 -6.83
C GLU A 34 -9.03 7.16 -6.46
N TYR A 35 -9.05 5.87 -6.85
CA TYR A 35 -10.12 4.97 -6.44
C TYR A 35 -10.19 4.75 -4.93
N ALA A 36 -9.04 4.68 -4.25
CA ALA A 36 -9.03 4.56 -2.80
C ALA A 36 -9.60 5.82 -2.13
N ARG A 37 -9.35 7.01 -2.68
CA ARG A 37 -9.97 8.26 -2.21
C ARG A 37 -11.47 8.30 -2.47
N GLU A 38 -11.91 7.90 -3.66
CA GLU A 38 -13.33 7.86 -4.05
C GLU A 38 -14.13 6.91 -3.17
N HIS A 39 -13.59 5.73 -2.89
CA HIS A 39 -14.27 4.69 -2.11
C HIS A 39 -13.97 4.76 -0.59
N GLY A 40 -13.11 5.68 -0.16
CA GLY A 40 -12.67 5.77 1.24
C GLY A 40 -11.94 4.51 1.72
N ALA A 41 -11.22 3.85 0.83
CA ALA A 41 -10.61 2.54 1.04
C ALA A 41 -9.25 2.65 1.75
N PHE A 42 -9.03 1.85 2.80
CA PHE A 42 -7.74 1.77 3.49
C PHE A 42 -6.68 1.10 2.60
N MET A 43 -5.51 1.70 2.48
CA MET A 43 -4.45 1.22 1.59
C MET A 43 -3.29 0.61 2.38
N VAL A 44 -2.87 -0.59 1.98
CA VAL A 44 -1.75 -1.32 2.58
C VAL A 44 -0.73 -1.67 1.50
N LEU A 45 0.54 -1.40 1.77
CA LEU A 45 1.67 -1.88 0.98
C LEU A 45 2.36 -3.00 1.76
N LEU A 46 2.35 -4.21 1.20
CA LEU A 46 3.03 -5.37 1.77
C LEU A 46 4.34 -5.58 1.04
N GLU A 47 5.45 -5.42 1.75
CA GLU A 47 6.77 -5.73 1.21
C GLU A 47 6.92 -7.24 0.96
N HIS A 48 7.54 -7.58 -0.17
CA HIS A 48 7.80 -8.98 -0.50
C HIS A 48 8.97 -9.49 0.35
N ARG A 49 8.91 -10.76 0.76
CA ARG A 49 10.02 -11.41 1.48
C ARG A 49 11.34 -11.32 0.71
N PHE A 50 12.44 -11.27 1.46
CA PHE A 50 13.83 -11.14 1.02
C PHE A 50 14.20 -9.75 0.46
N PHE A 51 13.38 -8.73 0.76
CA PHE A 51 13.69 -7.34 0.45
C PHE A 51 13.72 -6.52 1.74
N GLU A 52 14.75 -5.68 1.88
CA GLU A 52 14.99 -4.77 3.00
C GLU A 52 14.63 -5.37 4.36
N GLU A 53 13.65 -4.76 5.04
CA GLU A 53 13.21 -5.10 6.40
C GLU A 53 12.45 -6.43 6.45
N SER A 54 11.97 -6.91 5.29
CA SER A 54 11.27 -8.18 5.14
C SER A 54 12.23 -9.33 4.77
N THR A 55 13.40 -9.38 5.40
CA THR A 55 14.39 -10.45 5.18
C THR A 55 14.34 -11.44 6.33
N PRO A 56 13.67 -12.61 6.19
CA PRO A 56 13.61 -13.60 7.25
C PRO A 56 15.02 -14.12 7.53
N THR A 57 15.47 -14.03 8.77
CA THR A 57 16.59 -14.82 9.29
C THR A 57 16.07 -16.15 9.84
N GLU A 58 16.97 -17.03 10.29
CA GLU A 58 16.57 -18.20 11.09
C GLU A 58 15.68 -17.80 12.29
#